data_AF-A0A0C2Z6L0-F1
#
_entry.id   AF-A0A0C2Z6L0-F1
#
_cell.length_a   1.000
_cell.length_b   1.000
_cell.length_c   1.000
_cell.angle_alpha   90.00
_cell.angle_beta   90.00
_cell.angle_gamma   90.00
#
_symmetry.space_group_name_H-M   'P 1'
#
loop_
_entity.id
_entity.type
_entity.pdbx_description
1 polymer ?
#
loop_
_entity_poly.entity_id
_entity_poly.type
_entity_poly.pdbx_seq_one_letter_code
_entity_poly.pdbx_strand_id
1 'polypeptide(L)'
;MNRIKIVGGLIFLVSILLALLSSFISSQNRINSEMLSFINEQKAFTQEISKLIFYTYRNGENSSELLDKNIKEYLNNTKINEDALTQNRQIATLWNIFYADVQKFRNQQKISTGYNSVITAKLVNRIYHNNVLLVKEFDRLMEVKQTLYHQDIEGYRLLQYMLFFTLIGLLIYLFMQVRVVIEFIQKFSKTSKSIIENATIRGLKPMKEIEQRELKEATANYNHLVEKINTSIHHSSQSIEQTTHALEGVEQNIEDFMELLSIMQSNESDKLFEKEDAVIDSLETLMQLKDRLVDLKGDLNKLIEQYPQP
;
A
#
# COMPACT_ATOMS: atom_id res chain seq x y z
N MET A 1 6.32 -5.99 14.47
CA MET A 1 7.03 -5.48 13.29
C MET A 1 7.10 -6.46 12.12
N ASN A 2 7.33 -7.77 12.31
CA ASN A 2 7.54 -8.67 11.18
C ASN A 2 6.29 -8.83 10.30
N ARG A 3 5.08 -8.86 10.88
CA ARG A 3 3.85 -9.01 10.06
C ARG A 3 3.59 -7.77 9.21
N ILE A 4 3.74 -6.57 9.77
CA ILE A 4 3.60 -5.30 9.03
C ILE A 4 4.68 -5.18 7.95
N LYS A 5 5.93 -5.54 8.26
CA LYS A 5 7.04 -5.54 7.28
C LYS A 5 6.80 -6.53 6.13
N ILE A 6 6.33 -7.74 6.44
CA ILE A 6 6.00 -8.77 5.44
C ILE A 6 4.85 -8.31 4.54
N VAL A 7 3.78 -7.77 5.12
CA VAL A 7 2.63 -7.24 4.35
C VAL A 7 3.04 -6.05 3.49
N GLY A 8 3.86 -5.14 4.02
CA GLY A 8 4.42 -4.04 3.23
C GLY A 8 5.26 -4.53 2.05
N GLY A 9 6.11 -5.56 2.25
CA GLY A 9 6.87 -6.19 1.18
C GLY A 9 5.99 -6.86 0.12
N LEU A 10 4.91 -7.54 0.54
CA LEU A 10 3.94 -8.14 -0.37
C LEU A 10 3.19 -7.09 -1.19
N ILE A 11 2.75 -5.99 -0.57
CA ILE A 11 2.10 -4.86 -1.26
C ILE A 11 3.02 -4.31 -2.35
N PHE A 12 4.31 -4.11 -2.02
CA PHE A 12 5.30 -3.64 -2.98
C PHE A 12 5.47 -4.60 -4.15
N LEU A 13 5.61 -5.90 -3.88
CA LEU A 13 5.77 -6.94 -4.90
C LEU A 13 4.55 -7.02 -5.82
N VAL A 14 3.34 -7.06 -5.25
CA VAL A 14 2.07 -7.07 -6.00
C VAL A 14 1.94 -5.80 -6.86
N SER A 15 2.37 -4.65 -6.36
CA SER A 15 2.34 -3.39 -7.12
C SER A 15 3.26 -3.43 -8.34
N ILE A 16 4.48 -3.97 -8.20
CA ILE A 16 5.40 -4.16 -9.33
C ILE A 16 4.80 -5.11 -10.36
N LEU A 17 4.25 -6.25 -9.93
CA LEU A 17 3.61 -7.21 -10.83
C LEU A 17 2.44 -6.59 -11.59
N LEU A 18 1.61 -5.80 -10.91
CA LEU A 18 0.51 -5.05 -11.54
C LEU A 18 1.01 -4.06 -12.58
N ALA A 19 2.08 -3.32 -12.29
CA ALA A 19 2.66 -2.37 -13.23
C ALA A 19 3.21 -3.09 -14.49
N LEU A 20 3.94 -4.19 -14.31
CA LEU A 20 4.45 -5.00 -15.41
C LEU A 20 3.32 -5.59 -16.27
N LEU A 21 2.30 -6.16 -15.62
CA LEU A 21 1.14 -6.74 -16.30
C LEU A 21 0.35 -5.69 -17.07
N SER A 22 0.12 -4.52 -16.46
CA SER A 22 -0.57 -3.40 -17.13
C SER A 22 0.23 -2.89 -18.33
N SER A 23 1.55 -2.80 -18.20
CA SER A 23 2.43 -2.42 -19.31
C SER A 23 2.38 -3.43 -20.45
N PHE A 24 2.42 -4.72 -20.13
CA PHE A 24 2.27 -5.80 -21.11
C PHE A 24 0.93 -5.72 -21.84
N ILE A 25 -0.18 -5.61 -21.12
CA ILE A 25 -1.52 -5.49 -21.71
C ILE A 25 -1.59 -4.23 -22.59
N SER A 26 -1.08 -3.10 -22.13
CA SER A 26 -1.05 -1.86 -22.91
C SER A 26 -0.25 -2.02 -24.22
N SER A 27 0.88 -2.72 -24.18
CA SER A 27 1.68 -3.00 -25.38
C SER A 27 0.91 -3.87 -26.36
N GLN A 28 0.26 -4.94 -25.88
CA GLN A 28 -0.56 -5.82 -26.73
C GLN A 28 -1.76 -5.08 -27.33
N ASN A 29 -2.43 -4.23 -26.55
CA ASN A 29 -3.52 -3.38 -27.06
C ASN A 29 -3.04 -2.51 -28.23
N ARG A 30 -1.87 -1.89 -28.10
CA ARG A 30 -1.28 -1.05 -29.15
C ARG A 30 -0.98 -1.85 -30.41
N ILE A 31 -0.29 -2.98 -30.27
CA ILE A 31 0.05 -3.86 -31.40
C ILE A 31 -1.22 -4.32 -32.14
N ASN A 32 -2.24 -4.76 -31.40
CA ASN A 32 -3.51 -5.17 -32.00
C ASN A 32 -4.21 -3.99 -32.70
N SER A 33 -4.23 -2.81 -32.10
CA SER A 33 -4.82 -1.61 -32.72
C SER A 33 -4.10 -1.22 -34.01
N GLU A 34 -2.77 -1.22 -34.02
CA GLU A 34 -1.96 -0.93 -35.21
C GLU A 34 -2.23 -1.95 -36.32
N MET A 35 -2.29 -3.24 -35.98
CA MET A 35 -2.61 -4.31 -36.92
C MET A 35 -4.01 -4.15 -37.54
N LEU A 36 -5.02 -3.82 -36.74
CA LEU A 36 -6.38 -3.60 -37.23
C LEU A 36 -6.47 -2.34 -38.11
N SER A 37 -5.80 -1.25 -37.72
CA SER A 37 -5.71 -0.05 -38.55
C SER A 37 -5.09 -0.36 -39.90
N PHE A 38 -3.97 -1.09 -39.89
CA PHE A 38 -3.29 -1.52 -41.10
C PHE A 38 -4.19 -2.35 -42.02
N ILE A 39 -4.88 -3.38 -41.50
CA ILE A 39 -5.79 -4.20 -42.31
C ILE A 39 -6.92 -3.34 -42.91
N ASN A 40 -7.49 -2.44 -42.11
CA ASN A 40 -8.58 -1.59 -42.53
C ASN A 40 -8.16 -0.56 -43.61
N GLU A 41 -6.96 0.01 -43.50
CA GLU A 41 -6.37 0.87 -44.53
C GLU A 41 -6.16 0.11 -45.85
N GLN A 42 -5.61 -1.11 -45.80
CA GLN A 42 -5.43 -1.95 -46.99
C GLN A 42 -6.76 -2.24 -47.67
N LYS A 43 -7.79 -2.61 -46.89
CA LYS A 43 -9.15 -2.77 -47.38
C LYS A 43 -9.66 -1.49 -48.07
N ALA A 44 -9.52 -0.33 -47.41
CA ALA A 44 -9.98 0.95 -47.94
C ALA A 44 -9.31 1.31 -49.28
N PHE A 45 -8.01 1.10 -49.41
CA PHE A 45 -7.30 1.31 -50.69
C PHE A 45 -7.89 0.45 -51.82
N THR A 46 -8.20 -0.83 -51.58
CA THR A 46 -8.79 -1.67 -52.63
C THR A 46 -10.16 -1.14 -53.08
N GLN A 47 -10.97 -0.65 -52.14
CA GLN A 47 -12.28 -0.08 -52.41
C GLN A 47 -12.19 1.24 -53.18
N GLU A 48 -11.28 2.14 -52.79
CA GLU A 48 -11.06 3.39 -53.50
C GLU A 48 -10.48 3.16 -54.91
N ILE A 49 -9.57 2.19 -55.09
CA ILE A 49 -9.10 1.79 -56.43
C ILE A 49 -10.28 1.31 -57.30
N SER A 50 -11.14 0.44 -56.78
CA SER A 50 -12.31 -0.08 -57.48
C SER A 50 -13.30 1.03 -57.86
N LYS A 51 -13.58 1.94 -56.92
CA LYS A 51 -14.46 3.10 -57.10
C LYS A 51 -13.93 4.08 -58.15
N LEU A 52 -12.64 4.41 -58.10
CA LEU A 52 -11.99 5.28 -59.08
C LEU A 52 -12.09 4.70 -60.48
N ILE A 53 -11.83 3.39 -60.64
CA ILE A 53 -11.96 2.70 -61.93
C ILE A 53 -13.40 2.74 -62.46
N PHE A 54 -14.39 2.50 -61.60
CA PHE A 54 -15.80 2.61 -61.98
C PHE A 54 -16.16 4.03 -62.42
N TYR A 55 -15.69 5.04 -61.68
CA TYR A 55 -15.92 6.44 -61.99
C TYR A 55 -15.26 6.87 -63.32
N THR A 56 -13.98 6.51 -63.53
CA THR A 56 -13.27 6.73 -64.80
C THR A 56 -14.03 6.09 -65.97
N TYR A 57 -14.51 4.85 -65.80
CA TYR A 57 -15.26 4.15 -66.83
C TYR A 57 -16.58 4.84 -67.18
N ARG A 58 -17.30 5.37 -66.19
CA ARG A 58 -18.62 5.98 -66.37
C ARG A 58 -18.55 7.40 -66.94
N ASN A 59 -17.59 8.20 -66.49
CA ASN A 59 -17.56 9.64 -66.73
C ASN A 59 -16.45 10.08 -67.69
N GLY A 60 -15.53 9.19 -68.06
CA GLY A 60 -14.41 9.51 -68.96
C GLY A 60 -13.38 10.48 -68.38
N GLU A 61 -13.52 10.86 -67.11
CA GLU A 61 -12.58 11.75 -66.42
C GLU A 61 -11.28 11.01 -66.06
N ASN A 62 -10.16 11.67 -66.31
CA ASN A 62 -8.82 11.12 -66.15
C ASN A 62 -8.38 11.16 -64.66
N SER A 63 -8.99 10.35 -63.81
CA SER A 63 -8.59 10.18 -62.40
C SER A 63 -7.33 9.31 -62.22
N SER A 64 -6.46 9.25 -63.25
CA SER A 64 -5.29 8.36 -63.28
C SER A 64 -4.27 8.68 -62.19
N GLU A 65 -4.12 9.95 -61.81
CA GLU A 65 -3.18 10.35 -60.75
C GLU A 65 -3.63 9.84 -59.36
N LEU A 66 -4.92 9.99 -59.05
CA LEU A 66 -5.48 9.54 -57.77
C LEU A 66 -5.51 8.00 -57.69
N LEU A 67 -5.76 7.32 -58.80
CA LEU A 67 -5.66 5.86 -58.90
C LEU A 67 -4.23 5.39 -58.62
N ASP A 68 -3.24 6.01 -59.27
CA ASP A 68 -1.83 5.67 -59.10
C ASP A 68 -1.32 5.95 -57.68
N LYS A 69 -1.81 7.04 -57.06
CA LYS A 69 -1.55 7.34 -55.65
C LYS A 69 -2.03 6.22 -54.73
N ASN A 70 -3.30 5.81 -54.84
CA ASN A 70 -3.86 4.75 -53.98
C ASN A 70 -3.16 3.40 -54.18
N ILE A 71 -2.79 3.06 -55.42
CA ILE A 71 -1.99 1.86 -55.71
C ILE A 71 -0.62 1.94 -55.03
N LYS A 72 0.05 3.09 -55.12
CA LYS A 72 1.37 3.30 -54.52
C LYS A 72 1.30 3.24 -52.99
N GLU A 73 0.29 3.82 -52.38
CA GLU A 73 0.07 3.79 -50.93
C GLU A 73 -0.21 2.37 -50.43
N TYR A 74 -1.06 1.59 -51.13
CA TYR A 74 -1.27 0.16 -50.84
C TYR A 74 0.06 -0.61 -50.83
N LEU A 75 0.85 -0.46 -51.90
CA LEU A 75 2.12 -1.19 -52.06
C LEU A 75 3.16 -0.77 -51.02
N ASN A 76 3.22 0.51 -50.67
CA ASN A 76 4.15 1.02 -49.66
C ASN A 76 3.79 0.49 -48.27
N ASN A 77 2.51 0.60 -47.89
CA ASN A 77 2.04 0.11 -46.60
C ASN A 77 2.20 -1.42 -46.48
N THR A 78 2.01 -2.15 -47.58
CA THR A 78 2.22 -3.61 -47.63
C THR A 78 3.70 -3.99 -47.42
N LYS A 79 4.65 -3.23 -47.98
CA LYS A 79 6.09 -3.48 -47.78
C LYS A 79 6.54 -3.23 -46.34
N ILE A 80 5.98 -2.21 -45.70
CA ILE A 80 6.32 -1.86 -44.31
C ILE A 80 5.85 -2.96 -43.34
N ASN A 81 4.73 -3.61 -43.65
CA ASN A 81 4.09 -4.63 -42.82
C ASN A 81 3.98 -5.96 -43.56
N GLU A 82 5.07 -6.39 -44.21
CA GLU A 82 5.09 -7.53 -45.11
C GLU A 82 4.61 -8.81 -44.41
N ASP A 83 5.00 -9.01 -43.15
CA ASP A 83 4.60 -10.14 -42.31
C ASP A 83 3.08 -10.22 -42.03
N ALA A 84 2.40 -9.07 -41.98
CA ALA A 84 0.98 -9.00 -41.64
C ALA A 84 0.07 -9.53 -42.77
N LEU A 85 0.47 -9.33 -44.03
CA LEU A 85 -0.29 -9.78 -45.21
C LEU A 85 0.25 -11.09 -45.82
N THR A 86 1.56 -11.35 -45.76
CA THR A 86 2.14 -12.60 -46.29
C THR A 86 1.69 -13.84 -45.53
N GLN A 87 1.33 -13.69 -44.25
CA GLN A 87 0.69 -14.76 -43.47
C GLN A 87 -0.70 -15.14 -44.03
N ASN A 88 -1.36 -14.26 -44.77
CA ASN A 88 -2.63 -14.55 -45.44
C ASN A 88 -2.45 -14.71 -46.96
N ARG A 89 -2.04 -15.92 -47.36
CA ARG A 89 -1.85 -16.31 -48.78
C ARG A 89 -3.08 -16.03 -49.66
N GLN A 90 -4.28 -16.05 -49.08
CA GLN A 90 -5.52 -15.83 -49.81
C GLN A 90 -5.68 -14.36 -50.23
N ILE A 91 -5.41 -13.42 -49.32
CA ILE A 91 -5.41 -11.97 -49.63
C ILE A 91 -4.32 -11.65 -50.66
N ALA A 92 -3.11 -12.18 -50.50
CA ALA A 92 -2.03 -11.96 -51.46
C ALA A 92 -2.40 -12.44 -52.88
N THR A 93 -3.03 -13.61 -52.98
CA THR A 93 -3.49 -14.18 -54.25
C THR A 93 -4.59 -13.31 -54.89
N LEU A 94 -5.61 -12.94 -54.10
CA LEU A 94 -6.71 -12.10 -54.58
C LEU A 94 -6.22 -10.71 -54.99
N TRP A 95 -5.26 -10.13 -54.25
CA TRP A 95 -4.65 -8.84 -54.59
C TRP A 95 -3.92 -8.92 -55.93
N ASN A 96 -3.12 -9.97 -56.17
CA ASN A 96 -2.42 -10.12 -57.44
C ASN A 96 -3.37 -10.22 -58.63
N ILE A 97 -4.49 -10.94 -58.47
CA ILE A 97 -5.54 -11.05 -59.50
C ILE A 97 -6.19 -9.68 -59.73
N PHE A 98 -6.62 -9.02 -58.65
CA PHE A 98 -7.23 -7.69 -58.70
C PHE A 98 -6.30 -6.67 -59.36
N TYR A 99 -5.04 -6.60 -58.92
CA TYR A 99 -4.02 -5.69 -59.44
C TYR A 99 -3.73 -5.94 -60.91
N ALA A 100 -3.64 -7.20 -61.35
CA ALA A 100 -3.48 -7.53 -62.76
C ALA A 100 -4.64 -7.00 -63.62
N ASP A 101 -5.87 -7.09 -63.13
CA ASP A 101 -7.04 -6.56 -63.82
C ASP A 101 -7.07 -5.02 -63.83
N VAL A 102 -6.64 -4.37 -62.73
CA VAL A 102 -6.42 -2.91 -62.66
C VAL A 102 -5.39 -2.47 -63.69
N GLN A 103 -4.27 -3.18 -63.86
CA GLN A 103 -3.26 -2.84 -64.87
C GLN A 103 -3.78 -3.01 -66.30
N LYS A 104 -4.56 -4.06 -66.57
CA LYS A 104 -5.23 -4.22 -67.88
C LYS A 104 -6.15 -3.04 -68.17
N PHE A 105 -6.88 -2.55 -67.17
CA PHE A 105 -7.78 -1.41 -67.31
C PHE A 105 -6.99 -0.14 -67.64
N ARG A 106 -5.90 0.14 -66.91
CA ARG A 106 -4.99 1.27 -67.18
C ARG A 106 -4.44 1.23 -68.61
N ASN A 107 -4.10 0.05 -69.13
CA ASN A 107 -3.59 -0.10 -70.49
C ASN A 107 -4.67 0.13 -71.55
N GLN A 108 -5.90 -0.34 -71.32
CA GLN A 108 -7.03 -0.14 -72.25
C GLN A 108 -7.45 1.32 -72.36
N GLN A 109 -7.33 2.11 -71.28
CA GLN A 109 -7.60 3.56 -71.30
C GLN A 109 -6.63 4.34 -72.19
N LYS A 110 -5.41 3.83 -72.45
CA LYS A 110 -4.40 4.49 -73.29
C LYS A 110 -4.61 4.25 -74.80
N ILE A 111 -5.38 3.23 -75.18
CA ILE A 111 -5.57 2.79 -76.57
C ILE A 111 -7.04 3.05 -76.94
N SER A 112 -7.37 4.30 -77.26
CA SER A 112 -8.74 4.71 -77.61
C SER A 112 -9.13 4.20 -79.00
N THR A 113 -9.94 3.14 -79.05
CA THR A 113 -10.63 2.69 -80.27
C THR A 113 -12.10 2.39 -79.95
N GLY A 114 -13.02 2.76 -80.85
CA GLY A 114 -14.47 2.71 -80.61
C GLY A 114 -15.08 1.31 -80.41
N TYR A 115 -14.31 0.23 -80.62
CA TYR A 115 -14.77 -1.16 -80.49
C TYR A 115 -14.61 -1.75 -79.05
N ASN A 116 -14.08 -0.96 -78.11
CA ASN A 116 -13.54 -1.46 -76.83
C ASN A 116 -14.53 -1.44 -75.65
N SER A 117 -15.78 -1.00 -75.84
CA SER A 117 -16.73 -0.72 -74.74
C SER A 117 -17.17 -1.97 -73.96
N VAL A 118 -17.42 -3.09 -74.64
CA VAL A 118 -17.86 -4.36 -74.02
C VAL A 118 -16.73 -5.05 -73.26
N ILE A 119 -15.50 -4.98 -73.79
CA ILE A 119 -14.32 -5.56 -73.14
C ILE A 119 -13.99 -4.79 -71.86
N THR A 120 -14.00 -3.46 -71.92
CA THR A 120 -13.80 -2.59 -70.76
C THR A 120 -14.91 -2.79 -69.71
N ALA A 121 -16.17 -2.93 -70.11
CA ALA A 121 -17.27 -3.22 -69.19
C ALA A 121 -17.08 -4.55 -68.43
N LYS A 122 -16.71 -5.62 -69.15
CA LYS A 122 -16.40 -6.92 -68.54
C LYS A 122 -15.22 -6.86 -67.57
N LEU A 123 -14.21 -6.04 -67.88
CA LEU A 123 -13.05 -5.85 -67.02
C LEU A 123 -13.41 -5.08 -65.74
N VAL A 124 -14.17 -3.99 -65.85
CA VAL A 124 -14.65 -3.21 -64.70
C VAL A 124 -15.51 -4.07 -63.77
N ASN A 125 -16.41 -4.89 -64.32
CA ASN A 125 -17.22 -5.80 -63.50
C ASN A 125 -16.38 -6.86 -62.77
N ARG A 126 -15.31 -7.34 -63.42
CA ARG A 126 -14.36 -8.29 -62.80
C ARG A 126 -13.57 -7.64 -61.67
N ILE A 127 -13.10 -6.40 -61.86
CA ILE A 127 -12.43 -5.60 -60.84
C ILE A 127 -13.36 -5.39 -59.63
N TYR A 128 -14.62 -5.04 -59.87
CA TYR A 128 -15.63 -4.92 -58.82
C TYR A 128 -15.83 -6.24 -58.05
N HIS A 129 -16.03 -7.36 -58.77
CA HIS A 129 -16.23 -8.66 -58.12
C HIS A 129 -15.00 -9.10 -57.30
N ASN A 130 -13.80 -8.93 -57.85
CA ASN A 130 -12.55 -9.25 -57.15
C ASN A 130 -12.34 -8.35 -55.92
N ASN A 131 -12.75 -7.08 -55.99
CA ASN A 131 -12.73 -6.19 -54.83
C ASN A 131 -13.68 -6.66 -53.73
N VAL A 132 -14.90 -7.08 -54.07
CA VAL A 132 -15.85 -7.63 -53.07
C VAL A 132 -15.25 -8.87 -52.37
N LEU A 133 -14.59 -9.76 -53.12
CA LEU A 133 -13.91 -10.92 -52.54
C LEU A 133 -12.75 -10.50 -51.63
N LEU A 134 -11.94 -9.51 -52.03
CA LEU A 134 -10.87 -8.97 -51.20
C LEU A 134 -11.39 -8.37 -49.90
N VAL A 135 -12.43 -7.54 -49.97
CA VAL A 135 -13.07 -6.94 -48.80
C VAL A 135 -13.55 -8.01 -47.82
N LYS A 136 -14.20 -9.07 -48.32
CA LYS A 136 -14.65 -10.19 -47.49
C LYS A 136 -13.50 -10.90 -46.78
N GLU A 137 -12.39 -11.13 -47.46
CA GLU A 137 -11.22 -11.78 -46.84
C GLU A 137 -10.48 -10.86 -45.86
N PHE A 138 -10.47 -9.54 -46.10
CA PHE A 138 -9.99 -8.58 -45.10
C PHE A 138 -10.85 -8.58 -43.83
N ASP A 139 -12.18 -8.60 -43.98
CA ASP A 139 -13.11 -8.66 -42.84
C ASP A 139 -12.91 -9.96 -42.04
N ARG A 140 -12.77 -11.09 -42.73
CA ARG A 140 -12.45 -12.38 -42.10
C ARG A 140 -11.11 -12.34 -41.36
N LEU A 141 -10.07 -11.74 -41.94
CA LEU A 141 -8.77 -11.61 -41.29
C LEU A 141 -8.87 -10.76 -40.02
N MET A 142 -9.60 -9.65 -40.06
CA MET A 142 -9.84 -8.81 -38.88
C MET A 142 -10.54 -9.60 -37.77
N GLU A 143 -11.59 -10.34 -38.09
CA GLU A 143 -12.33 -11.17 -37.13
C GLU A 143 -11.44 -12.23 -36.47
N VAL A 144 -10.64 -12.94 -37.27
CA VAL A 144 -9.68 -13.94 -36.76
C VAL A 144 -8.65 -13.29 -35.82
N LYS A 145 -8.06 -12.16 -36.23
CA LYS A 145 -7.05 -11.46 -35.41
C LYS A 145 -7.66 -10.90 -34.12
N GLN A 146 -8.86 -10.33 -34.18
CA GLN A 146 -9.57 -9.87 -32.99
C GLN A 146 -9.88 -11.01 -32.03
N THR A 147 -10.33 -12.15 -32.54
CA THR A 147 -10.66 -13.34 -31.73
C THR A 147 -9.42 -13.88 -31.02
N LEU A 148 -8.32 -14.07 -31.76
CA LEU A 148 -7.05 -14.53 -31.18
C LEU A 148 -6.55 -13.58 -30.09
N TYR A 149 -6.59 -12.28 -30.35
CA TYR A 149 -6.21 -11.27 -29.36
C TYR A 149 -7.09 -11.32 -28.10
N HIS A 150 -8.41 -11.49 -28.23
CA HIS A 150 -9.30 -11.60 -27.07
C HIS A 150 -8.97 -12.85 -26.25
N GLN A 151 -8.77 -14.00 -26.90
CA GLN A 151 -8.40 -15.24 -26.23
C GLN A 151 -7.06 -15.13 -25.48
N ASP A 152 -6.07 -14.48 -26.09
CA ASP A 152 -4.75 -14.30 -25.47
C ASP A 152 -4.78 -13.31 -24.30
N ILE A 153 -5.57 -12.24 -24.37
CA ILE A 153 -5.52 -11.15 -23.39
C ILE A 153 -6.46 -11.30 -22.21
N GLU A 154 -7.55 -12.07 -22.35
CA GLU A 154 -8.57 -12.21 -21.30
C GLU A 154 -8.01 -12.76 -19.99
N GLY A 155 -7.15 -13.78 -20.07
CA GLY A 155 -6.49 -14.36 -18.89
C GLY A 155 -5.65 -13.34 -18.13
N TYR A 156 -4.90 -12.49 -18.84
CA TYR A 156 -4.09 -11.44 -18.23
C TYR A 156 -4.95 -10.34 -17.59
N ARG A 157 -6.07 -9.98 -18.20
CA ARG A 157 -7.02 -9.02 -17.60
C ARG A 157 -7.65 -9.56 -16.33
N LEU A 158 -8.07 -10.82 -16.34
CA LEU A 158 -8.60 -11.49 -15.14
C LEU A 158 -7.55 -11.50 -14.02
N LEU A 159 -6.31 -11.87 -14.34
CA LEU A 159 -5.20 -11.86 -13.38
C LEU A 159 -4.94 -10.45 -12.84
N GLN A 160 -5.01 -9.41 -13.68
CA GLN A 160 -4.84 -8.02 -13.26
C GLN A 160 -5.92 -7.62 -12.24
N TYR A 161 -7.18 -7.95 -12.50
CA TYR A 161 -8.26 -7.68 -11.54
C TYR A 161 -8.07 -8.44 -10.23
N MET A 162 -7.70 -9.72 -10.29
CA MET A 162 -7.43 -10.53 -9.09
C MET A 162 -6.30 -9.94 -8.24
N LEU A 163 -5.20 -9.52 -8.87
CA LEU A 163 -4.09 -8.86 -8.19
C LEU A 163 -4.51 -7.50 -7.60
N PHE A 164 -5.34 -6.74 -8.29
CA PHE A 164 -5.86 -5.46 -7.79
C PHE A 164 -6.74 -5.64 -6.55
N PHE A 165 -7.67 -6.59 -6.56
CA PHE A 165 -8.49 -6.90 -5.37
C PHE A 165 -7.64 -7.42 -4.22
N THR A 166 -6.62 -8.24 -4.53
CA THR A 166 -5.65 -8.71 -3.52
C THR A 166 -4.90 -7.54 -2.89
N LEU A 167 -4.47 -6.56 -3.68
CA LEU A 167 -3.79 -5.34 -3.20
C LEU A 167 -4.69 -4.54 -2.25
N ILE A 168 -5.96 -4.34 -2.61
CA ILE A 168 -6.93 -3.65 -1.75
C ILE A 168 -7.10 -4.40 -0.43
N GLY A 169 -7.26 -5.72 -0.47
CA GLY A 169 -7.37 -6.54 0.73
C GLY A 169 -6.15 -6.41 1.64
N LEU A 170 -4.93 -6.40 1.07
CA LEU A 170 -3.69 -6.19 1.81
C LEU A 170 -3.61 -4.80 2.45
N LEU A 171 -4.04 -3.75 1.74
CA LEU A 171 -4.05 -2.39 2.27
C LEU A 171 -5.01 -2.25 3.45
N ILE A 172 -6.21 -2.82 3.34
CA ILE A 172 -7.19 -2.84 4.44
C ILE A 172 -6.62 -3.57 5.66
N TYR A 173 -5.99 -4.72 5.44
CA TYR A 173 -5.33 -5.47 6.51
C TYR A 173 -4.21 -4.66 7.18
N LEU A 174 -3.35 -4.00 6.39
CA LEU A 174 -2.29 -3.15 6.92
C LEU A 174 -2.87 -2.01 7.76
N PHE A 175 -3.93 -1.36 7.28
CA PHE A 175 -4.59 -0.28 8.01
C PHE A 175 -5.15 -0.75 9.36
N MET A 176 -5.80 -1.92 9.40
CA MET A 176 -6.26 -2.52 10.66
C MET A 176 -5.11 -2.79 11.64
N GLN A 177 -3.99 -3.32 11.16
CA GLN A 177 -2.81 -3.56 11.99
C GLN A 177 -2.23 -2.27 12.57
N VAL A 178 -2.09 -1.22 11.74
CA VAL A 178 -1.58 0.08 12.18
C VAL A 178 -2.50 0.71 13.23
N ARG A 179 -3.82 0.59 13.09
CA ARG A 179 -4.78 1.12 14.07
C ARG A 179 -4.57 0.53 15.47
N VAL A 180 -4.36 -0.79 15.57
CA VAL A 180 -4.09 -1.44 16.87
C VAL A 180 -2.82 -0.90 17.51
N VAL A 181 -1.77 -0.66 16.72
CA VAL A 181 -0.52 -0.07 17.21
C VAL A 181 -0.74 1.37 17.70
N ILE A 182 -1.51 2.18 16.97
CA ILE A 182 -1.86 3.55 17.37
C ILE A 182 -2.62 3.55 18.70
N GLU A 183 -3.63 2.69 18.85
CA GLU A 183 -4.42 2.57 20.09
C GLU A 183 -3.53 2.17 21.27
N PHE A 184 -2.58 1.25 21.06
CA PHE A 184 -1.57 0.91 22.07
C PHE A 184 -0.69 2.11 22.44
N ILE A 185 -0.13 2.82 21.45
CA ILE A 185 0.75 3.97 21.69
C ILE A 185 0.00 5.08 22.44
N GLN A 186 -1.26 5.34 22.09
CA GLN A 186 -2.08 6.34 22.79
C GLN A 186 -2.33 5.93 24.24
N LYS A 187 -2.67 4.66 24.48
CA LYS A 187 -2.90 4.15 25.85
C LYS A 187 -1.61 4.18 26.65
N PHE A 188 -0.51 3.74 26.07
CA PHE A 188 0.83 3.81 26.66
C PHE A 188 1.20 5.25 27.01
N SER A 189 1.13 6.17 26.05
CA SER A 189 1.48 7.58 26.23
C SER A 189 0.61 8.25 27.30
N LYS A 190 -0.71 8.07 27.26
CA LYS A 190 -1.63 8.62 28.27
C LYS A 190 -1.30 8.11 29.66
N THR A 191 -1.04 6.81 29.77
CA THR A 191 -0.73 6.22 31.08
C THR A 191 0.61 6.73 31.57
N SER A 192 1.67 6.67 30.76
CA SER A 192 3.00 7.20 31.10
C SER A 192 2.97 8.68 31.49
N LYS A 193 2.24 9.51 30.74
CA LYS A 193 2.07 10.93 31.04
C LYS A 193 1.37 11.16 32.38
N SER A 194 0.35 10.35 32.69
CA SER A 194 -0.33 10.38 34.00
C SER A 194 0.60 10.05 35.17
N ILE A 195 1.61 9.19 34.97
CA ILE A 195 2.62 8.87 35.99
C ILE A 195 3.53 10.09 36.24
N ILE A 196 3.97 10.74 35.16
CA ILE A 196 4.96 11.81 35.22
C ILE A 196 4.37 13.12 35.73
N GLU A 197 3.20 13.53 35.24
CA GLU A 197 2.65 14.87 35.52
C GLU A 197 2.04 15.01 36.91
N ASN A 198 1.52 13.95 37.50
CA ASN A 198 0.77 14.08 38.75
C ASN A 198 1.62 13.88 40.01
N ALA A 199 2.90 13.46 39.91
CA ALA A 199 3.77 13.09 41.05
C ALA A 199 3.12 12.13 42.08
N THR A 200 1.94 11.61 41.76
CA THR A 200 1.13 10.71 42.57
C THR A 200 1.30 9.37 41.90
N ILE A 201 2.06 8.49 42.52
CA ILE A 201 2.23 7.10 42.08
C ILE A 201 0.97 6.31 42.47
N ARG A 202 -0.20 6.86 42.14
CA ARG A 202 -1.51 6.32 42.47
C ARG A 202 -1.71 5.03 41.71
N GLY A 203 -1.69 3.92 42.44
CA GLY A 203 -2.17 2.59 42.01
C GLY A 203 -1.96 2.32 40.53
N LEU A 204 -0.69 2.29 40.08
CA LEU A 204 -0.37 2.00 38.70
C LEU A 204 -0.96 0.64 38.33
N LYS A 205 -1.97 0.65 37.46
CA LYS A 205 -2.63 -0.59 37.03
C LYS A 205 -1.92 -1.17 35.82
N PRO A 206 -1.66 -2.49 35.81
CA PRO A 206 -1.21 -3.19 34.62
C PRO A 206 -2.15 -2.90 33.44
N MET A 207 -1.60 -2.78 32.25
CA MET A 207 -2.42 -2.78 31.05
C MET A 207 -2.93 -4.19 30.77
N LYS A 208 -4.19 -4.29 30.34
CA LYS A 208 -4.74 -5.52 29.77
C LYS A 208 -3.80 -6.04 28.68
N GLU A 209 -3.45 -7.32 28.80
CA GLU A 209 -2.54 -7.97 27.88
C GLU A 209 -3.12 -7.94 26.47
N ILE A 210 -2.33 -7.45 25.51
CA ILE A 210 -2.73 -7.38 24.10
C ILE A 210 -2.25 -8.65 23.42
N GLU A 211 -3.16 -9.40 22.80
CA GLU A 211 -2.85 -10.68 22.14
C GLU A 211 -1.92 -10.55 20.93
N GLN A 212 -1.77 -9.35 20.35
CA GLN A 212 -0.76 -9.12 19.32
C GLN A 212 0.62 -9.41 19.91
N ARG A 213 1.23 -10.52 19.45
CA ARG A 213 2.59 -10.97 19.83
C ARG A 213 3.63 -9.85 19.87
N GLU A 214 3.49 -8.88 18.97
CA GLU A 214 4.41 -7.75 18.81
C GLU A 214 4.28 -6.70 19.91
N LEU A 215 3.08 -6.57 20.50
CA LEU A 215 2.79 -5.68 21.63
C LEU A 215 2.79 -6.43 22.97
N LYS A 216 2.74 -7.76 22.94
CA LYS A 216 2.76 -8.62 24.14
C LYS A 216 4.01 -8.37 24.98
N GLU A 217 5.18 -8.34 24.36
CA GLU A 217 6.45 -8.10 25.06
C GLU A 217 6.54 -6.68 25.63
N ALA A 218 6.11 -5.67 24.86
CA ALA A 218 6.04 -4.29 25.34
C ALA A 218 5.04 -4.14 26.51
N THR A 219 3.91 -4.84 26.46
CA THR A 219 2.91 -4.86 27.53
C THR A 219 3.46 -5.58 28.77
N ALA A 220 4.17 -6.70 28.58
CA ALA A 220 4.83 -7.42 29.67
C ALA A 220 5.90 -6.57 30.36
N ASN A 221 6.75 -5.89 29.59
CA ASN A 221 7.78 -4.99 30.13
C ASN A 221 7.16 -3.80 30.87
N TYR A 222 6.08 -3.21 30.32
CA TYR A 222 5.33 -2.16 30.99
C TYR A 222 4.74 -2.65 32.32
N ASN A 223 4.07 -3.80 32.31
CA ASN A 223 3.48 -4.38 33.51
C ASN A 223 4.55 -4.75 34.55
N HIS A 224 5.72 -5.22 34.13
CA HIS A 224 6.84 -5.50 35.02
C HIS A 224 7.40 -4.22 35.66
N LEU A 225 7.51 -3.13 34.89
CA LEU A 225 7.92 -1.82 35.43
C LEU A 225 6.90 -1.30 36.46
N VAL A 226 5.61 -1.40 36.15
CA VAL A 226 4.52 -1.06 37.07
C VAL A 226 4.63 -1.86 38.37
N GLU A 227 4.84 -3.17 38.27
CA GLU A 227 5.00 -4.05 39.43
C GLU A 227 6.20 -3.66 40.30
N LYS A 228 7.34 -3.36 39.66
CA LYS A 228 8.55 -2.94 40.35
C LYS A 228 8.34 -1.63 41.12
N ILE A 229 7.65 -0.67 40.51
CA ILE A 229 7.30 0.60 41.17
C ILE A 229 6.38 0.35 42.37
N ASN A 230 5.32 -0.45 42.21
CA ASN A 230 4.40 -0.79 43.30
C ASN A 230 5.13 -1.50 44.44
N THR A 231 6.02 -2.46 44.13
CA THR A 231 6.83 -3.18 45.13
C THR A 231 7.77 -2.24 45.87
N SER A 232 8.46 -1.33 45.16
CA SER A 232 9.34 -0.34 45.79
C SER A 232 8.58 0.59 46.74
N ILE A 233 7.36 1.02 46.39
CA ILE A 233 6.51 1.83 47.27
C ILE A 233 6.14 1.06 48.53
N HIS A 234 5.75 -0.21 48.38
CA HIS A 234 5.42 -1.06 49.51
C HIS A 234 6.63 -1.23 50.45
N HIS A 235 7.82 -1.52 49.90
CA HIS A 235 9.05 -1.61 50.68
C HIS A 235 9.39 -0.28 51.39
N SER A 236 9.24 0.86 50.72
CA SER A 236 9.45 2.17 51.34
C SER A 236 8.47 2.41 52.50
N SER A 237 7.20 2.04 52.36
CA SER A 237 6.20 2.17 53.44
C SER A 237 6.58 1.31 54.64
N GLN A 238 6.96 0.06 54.41
CA GLN A 238 7.41 -0.85 55.46
C GLN A 238 8.70 -0.34 56.14
N SER A 239 9.65 0.20 55.37
CA SER A 239 10.89 0.77 55.93
C SER A 239 10.62 2.02 56.77
N ILE A 240 9.71 2.89 56.35
CA ILE A 240 9.29 4.04 57.16
C ILE A 240 8.69 3.56 58.48
N GLU A 241 7.79 2.59 58.43
CA GLU A 241 7.16 2.00 59.63
C GLU A 241 8.19 1.39 60.59
N GLN A 242 9.12 0.59 60.09
CA GLN A 242 10.19 0.02 60.91
C GLN A 242 11.09 1.11 61.51
N THR A 243 11.36 2.18 60.76
CA THR A 243 12.17 3.30 61.25
C THR A 243 11.43 4.09 62.32
N THR A 244 10.12 4.31 62.17
CA THR A 244 9.27 4.94 63.19
C THR A 244 9.30 4.11 64.48
N HIS A 245 9.12 2.79 64.41
CA HIS A 245 9.21 1.93 65.59
C HIS A 245 10.60 1.90 66.24
N ALA A 246 11.66 1.93 65.43
CA ALA A 246 13.03 2.02 65.97
C ALA A 246 13.25 3.35 66.70
N LEU A 247 12.69 4.45 66.21
CA LEU A 247 12.74 5.76 66.88
C LEU A 247 11.97 5.75 68.20
N GLU A 248 10.79 5.14 68.26
CA GLU A 248 10.06 4.95 69.53
C GLU A 248 10.90 4.20 70.56
N GLY A 249 11.63 3.16 70.15
CA GLY A 249 12.55 2.44 71.03
C GLY A 249 13.74 3.30 71.50
N VAL A 250 14.26 4.20 70.65
CA VAL A 250 15.32 5.14 71.03
C VAL A 250 14.80 6.21 71.99
N GLU A 251 13.60 6.75 71.72
CA GLU A 251 12.89 7.70 72.59
C GLU A 251 12.77 7.12 74.00
N GLN A 252 12.27 5.89 74.12
CA GLN A 252 12.12 5.21 75.41
C GLN A 252 13.45 4.98 76.13
N ASN A 253 14.52 4.59 75.42
CA ASN A 253 15.84 4.46 76.02
C ASN A 253 16.40 5.81 76.52
N ILE A 254 16.09 6.91 75.84
CA ILE A 254 16.50 8.26 76.28
C ILE A 254 15.70 8.69 77.50
N GLU A 255 14.39 8.41 77.54
CA GLU A 255 13.54 8.65 78.71
C GLU A 255 14.02 7.86 79.94
N ASP A 256 14.31 6.56 79.79
CA ASP A 256 14.87 5.72 80.85
C ASP A 256 16.24 6.26 81.34
N PHE A 257 17.05 6.79 80.42
CA PHE A 257 18.33 7.42 80.77
C PHE A 257 18.15 8.75 81.53
N MET A 258 17.15 9.55 81.17
CA MET A 258 16.77 10.77 81.89
C MET A 258 16.27 10.48 83.30
N GLU A 259 15.46 9.42 83.48
CA GLU A 259 15.03 8.96 84.81
C GLU A 259 16.23 8.54 85.67
N LEU A 260 17.18 7.79 85.10
CA LEU A 260 18.42 7.42 85.78
C LEU A 260 19.29 8.62 86.15
N LEU A 261 19.43 9.62 85.25
CA LEU A 261 20.14 10.86 85.53
C LEU A 261 19.50 11.63 86.68
N SER A 262 18.17 11.74 86.69
CA SER A 262 17.40 12.41 87.76
C SER A 262 17.60 11.73 89.12
N ILE A 263 17.64 10.39 89.17
CA ILE A 263 17.94 9.62 90.38
C ILE A 263 19.39 9.84 90.86
N MET A 264 20.35 9.93 89.92
CA MET A 264 21.77 10.15 90.23
C MET A 264 22.10 11.58 90.66
N GLN A 265 21.22 12.55 90.41
CA GLN A 265 21.40 13.98 90.67
C GLN A 265 21.46 14.37 92.18
N SER A 266 21.50 13.39 93.09
CA SER A 266 21.49 13.59 94.55
C SER A 266 22.80 14.14 95.17
N ASN A 267 23.87 14.37 94.39
CA ASN A 267 25.08 15.12 94.81
C ASN A 267 25.71 15.85 93.58
N GLU A 268 25.84 17.18 93.66
CA GLU A 268 25.96 18.19 92.57
C GLU A 268 27.01 18.03 91.45
N SER A 269 26.71 18.62 90.27
CA SER A 269 27.65 19.23 89.31
C SER A 269 26.91 20.02 88.20
N ASP A 270 27.25 21.30 87.98
CA ASP A 270 26.72 22.15 86.87
C ASP A 270 26.90 21.53 85.47
N LYS A 271 27.91 20.66 85.30
CA LYS A 271 28.16 19.93 84.04
C LYS A 271 27.16 18.81 83.76
N LEU A 272 26.38 18.40 84.76
CA LEU A 272 25.33 17.40 84.60
C LEU A 272 24.08 18.02 84.00
N PHE A 273 23.74 19.26 84.40
CA PHE A 273 22.66 20.05 83.81
C PHE A 273 22.89 20.37 82.32
N GLU A 274 24.11 20.77 81.94
CA GLU A 274 24.45 21.02 80.53
C GLU A 274 24.32 19.75 79.64
N LYS A 275 24.54 18.57 80.23
CA LYS A 275 24.35 17.29 79.53
C LYS A 275 22.89 16.86 79.48
N GLU A 276 22.12 17.18 80.51
CA GLU A 276 20.67 16.99 80.55
C GLU A 276 19.99 17.82 79.45
N ASP A 277 20.35 19.10 79.33
CA ASP A 277 19.87 19.99 78.26
C ASP A 277 20.20 19.44 76.87
N ALA A 278 21.43 18.94 76.66
CA ALA A 278 21.82 18.32 75.38
C ALA A 278 21.04 17.03 75.05
N VAL A 279 20.62 16.27 76.07
CA VAL A 279 19.79 15.06 75.92
C VAL A 279 18.34 15.45 75.62
N ILE A 280 17.81 16.49 76.26
CA ILE A 280 16.48 17.06 75.97
C ILE A 280 16.42 17.58 74.54
N ASP A 281 17.42 18.35 74.08
CA ASP A 281 17.51 18.82 72.69
C ASP A 281 17.55 17.67 71.67
N SER A 282 18.23 16.58 72.03
CA SER A 282 18.30 15.37 71.21
C SER A 282 16.96 14.63 71.15
N LEU A 283 16.24 14.56 72.27
CA LEU A 283 14.90 13.99 72.35
C LEU A 283 13.90 14.81 71.51
N GLU A 284 13.94 16.14 71.63
CA GLU A 284 13.08 17.03 70.84
C GLU A 284 13.35 16.88 69.33
N THR A 285 14.62 16.80 68.93
CA THR A 285 15.00 16.54 67.54
C THR A 285 14.51 15.17 67.06
N LEU A 286 14.59 14.14 67.91
CA LEU A 286 14.12 12.79 67.61
C LEU A 286 12.59 12.74 67.42
N MET A 287 11.84 13.43 68.29
CA MET A 287 10.39 13.57 68.18
C MET A 287 10.00 14.27 66.87
N GLN A 288 10.68 15.37 66.52
CA GLN A 288 10.45 16.06 65.24
C GLN A 288 10.74 15.16 64.02
N LEU A 289 11.76 14.30 64.10
CA LEU A 289 12.06 13.30 63.05
C LEU A 289 11.00 12.21 62.96
N LYS A 290 10.50 11.72 64.11
CA LYS A 290 9.40 10.75 64.19
C LYS A 290 8.14 11.31 63.54
N ASP A 291 7.75 12.53 63.90
CA ASP A 291 6.55 13.19 63.36
C ASP A 291 6.65 13.36 61.84
N ARG A 292 7.81 13.79 61.34
CA ARG A 292 8.06 13.86 59.89
C ARG A 292 7.94 12.52 59.19
N LEU A 293 8.37 11.42 59.82
CA LEU A 293 8.24 10.07 59.25
C LEU A 293 6.78 9.58 59.27
N VAL A 294 6.03 9.91 60.32
CA VAL A 294 4.60 9.63 60.40
C VAL A 294 3.83 10.37 59.30
N ASP A 295 4.13 11.65 59.09
CA ASP A 295 3.57 12.45 58.00
C ASP A 295 3.93 11.86 56.64
N LEU A 296 5.20 11.47 56.45
CA LEU A 296 5.67 10.83 55.21
C LEU A 296 4.98 9.49 54.95
N LYS A 297 4.76 8.67 56.00
CA LYS A 297 3.99 7.43 55.91
C LYS A 297 2.53 7.72 55.54
N GLY A 298 1.94 8.74 56.17
CA GLY A 298 0.57 9.18 55.87
C GLY A 298 0.41 9.61 54.43
N ASP A 299 1.35 10.39 53.90
CA ASP A 299 1.35 10.79 52.51
C ASP A 299 1.58 9.61 51.56
N LEU A 300 2.49 8.70 51.89
CA LEU A 300 2.72 7.48 51.11
C LEU A 300 1.50 6.55 51.11
N ASN A 301 0.80 6.39 52.23
CA ASN A 301 -0.41 5.58 52.32
C ASN A 301 -1.57 6.20 51.53
N LYS A 302 -1.70 7.54 51.51
CA LYS A 302 -2.64 8.24 50.62
C LYS A 302 -2.33 8.01 49.13
N LEU A 303 -1.08 7.68 48.77
CA LEU A 303 -0.72 7.28 47.41
C LEU A 303 -1.19 5.85 47.06
N ILE A 304 -1.33 4.99 48.08
CA ILE A 304 -1.66 3.56 47.93
C ILE A 304 -3.18 3.32 48.04
N GLU A 305 -3.84 3.92 49.03
CA GLU A 305 -5.24 3.64 49.36
C GLU A 305 -6.20 4.66 48.73
N GLN A 306 -6.61 4.38 47.49
CA GLN A 306 -7.92 4.79 46.99
C GLN A 306 -8.41 3.82 45.89
N TYR A 307 -8.62 2.55 46.25
CA TYR A 307 -9.68 1.65 45.73
C TYR A 307 -9.70 0.37 46.60
N PRO A 308 -10.86 -0.17 47.01
CA PRO A 308 -10.96 -1.46 47.65
C PRO A 308 -10.56 -2.56 46.66
N GLN A 309 -9.92 -3.61 47.17
CA GLN A 309 -9.76 -4.87 46.44
C GLN A 309 -11.15 -5.37 45.97
N PRO A 310 -11.28 -5.89 44.74
CA PRO A 310 -12.50 -6.58 44.31
C PRO A 310 -12.75 -7.87 45.08
#